data_AF-A0A0G0U9Z7-F1
#
_entry.id   AF-A0A0G0U9Z7-F1
#
_cell.length_a   1.000
_cell.length_b   1.000
_cell.length_c   1.000
_cell.angle_alpha   90.00
_cell.angle_beta   90.00
_cell.angle_gamma   90.00
#
_symmetry.space_group_name_H-M   'P 1'
#
loop_
_entity.id
_entity.type
_entity.pdbx_description
1 polymer ?
#
loop_
_entity_poly.entity_id
_entity_poly.type
_entity_poly.pdbx_seq_one_letter_code
_entity_poly.pdbx_strand_id
1 'polypeptide(L)'
;MLFRDYEVPLLVFDERVDLDVVSKTFQYLNAKGTPLSLMNLISAKTYAPGIFDLYDRVEGTQKILEDGNFTAEDFTGENLIRSIAIYNDINNNPKDILEKLKTEHLIKDYKKAEEAYIDALVFINDDIDIPLKLLPYPPLLVPLTAYFMKKKREEISSAQNIYLKQWFWRSSFNNRYGSEAASMGVVDFNNFINAKDMAYIPGLNRAQFQVDSLMEAPVGSATGKAVLGLLQARKPLDLHSNIDLRIKGIKKRKRSIKSVDKHHIFPKDYLKTKLKGNNKLLVDSVCNIAWVSQNTNLLIANTPPSKYFRKLQSVNEGFRASANQQFIMTGDDSPIWSNNYKKFLKARAELIFIEAKKLCDF
;
A
#
# COMPACT_ATOMS: atom_id res chain seq x y z
N MET A 1 -3.85 40.53 -6.16
CA MET A 1 -4.95 40.41 -7.15
C MET A 1 -6.19 40.02 -6.36
N LEU A 2 -7.06 40.99 -6.05
CA LEU A 2 -8.34 40.70 -5.40
C LEU A 2 -9.31 40.24 -6.50
N PHE A 3 -9.87 39.03 -6.37
CA PHE A 3 -11.02 38.62 -7.15
C PHE A 3 -12.21 39.48 -6.70
N ARG A 4 -12.56 40.52 -7.47
CA ARG A 4 -13.70 41.40 -7.17
C ARG A 4 -15.01 40.89 -7.77
N ASP A 5 -14.94 40.13 -8.86
CA ASP A 5 -16.10 39.58 -9.55
C ASP A 5 -15.81 38.10 -9.88
N TYR A 6 -16.35 37.21 -9.06
CA TYR A 6 -16.35 35.76 -9.32
C TYR A 6 -17.81 35.31 -9.42
N GLU A 7 -18.23 34.92 -10.62
CA GLU A 7 -19.58 34.42 -10.87
C GLU A 7 -19.67 32.96 -10.41
N VAL A 8 -20.47 32.71 -9.37
CA VAL A 8 -20.78 31.36 -8.90
C VAL A 8 -22.06 30.90 -9.60
N PRO A 9 -22.02 29.86 -10.44
CA PRO A 9 -23.23 29.29 -11.02
C PRO A 9 -24.07 28.67 -9.91
N LEU A 10 -25.23 29.26 -9.63
CA LEU A 10 -26.21 28.76 -8.68
C LEU A 10 -27.32 28.02 -9.44
N LEU A 11 -27.37 26.69 -9.29
CA LEU A 11 -28.56 25.94 -9.65
C LEU A 11 -29.41 25.74 -8.40
N VAL A 12 -30.64 26.25 -8.44
CA VAL A 12 -31.64 26.03 -7.40
C VAL A 12 -32.60 24.96 -7.88
N PHE A 13 -32.73 23.89 -7.12
CA PHE A 13 -33.72 22.85 -7.34
C PHE A 13 -34.92 23.09 -6.42
N ASP A 14 -36.12 22.79 -6.91
CA ASP A 14 -37.32 22.75 -6.08
C ASP A 14 -37.19 21.59 -5.07
N GLU A 15 -37.71 21.75 -3.84
CA GLU A 15 -37.63 20.75 -2.77
C GLU A 15 -38.26 19.40 -3.17
N ARG A 16 -39.13 19.39 -4.19
CA ARG A 16 -39.77 18.18 -4.73
C ARG A 16 -38.87 17.40 -5.71
N VAL A 17 -37.73 17.96 -6.12
CA VAL A 17 -36.80 17.29 -7.03
C VAL A 17 -36.06 16.21 -6.25
N ASP A 18 -36.11 14.99 -6.77
CA ASP A 18 -35.40 13.85 -6.18
C ASP A 18 -33.90 14.13 -6.09
N LEU A 19 -33.29 13.82 -4.94
CA LEU A 19 -31.85 13.89 -4.71
C LEU A 19 -31.04 13.14 -5.77
N ASP A 20 -31.57 12.08 -6.36
CA ASP A 20 -30.95 11.35 -7.48
C ASP A 20 -30.86 12.21 -8.74
N VAL A 21 -31.88 13.01 -9.03
CA VAL A 21 -31.89 13.97 -10.14
C VAL A 21 -30.90 15.10 -9.86
N VAL A 22 -30.91 15.65 -8.65
CA VAL A 22 -29.95 16.69 -8.22
C VAL A 22 -28.51 16.18 -8.37
N SER A 23 -28.22 14.97 -7.88
CA SER A 23 -26.89 14.36 -7.95
C SER A 23 -26.45 14.11 -9.39
N LYS A 24 -27.34 13.60 -10.26
CA LYS A 24 -27.04 13.40 -11.70
C LYS A 24 -26.76 14.71 -12.43
N THR A 25 -27.55 15.76 -12.18
CA THR A 25 -27.31 17.08 -12.76
C THR A 25 -25.97 17.66 -12.26
N PHE A 26 -25.65 17.47 -10.98
CA PHE A 26 -24.39 17.93 -10.41
C PHE A 26 -23.17 17.16 -10.97
N GLN A 27 -23.30 15.85 -11.21
CA GLN A 27 -22.29 15.04 -11.91
C GLN A 27 -22.07 15.51 -13.35
N TYR A 28 -23.15 15.79 -14.08
CA TYR A 28 -23.08 16.26 -15.47
C TYR A 28 -22.35 17.61 -15.57
N LEU A 29 -22.65 18.57 -14.68
CA LEU A 29 -22.01 19.88 -14.66
C LEU A 29 -20.52 19.81 -14.31
N ASN A 30 -20.13 18.91 -13.41
CA ASN A 30 -18.74 18.72 -13.00
C ASN A 30 -17.92 17.85 -13.98
N ALA A 31 -18.50 17.38 -15.09
CA ALA A 31 -17.82 16.51 -16.05
C ALA A 31 -16.63 17.19 -16.77
N LYS A 32 -16.57 18.53 -16.84
CA LYS A 32 -15.43 19.30 -17.38
C LYS A 32 -14.54 19.93 -16.30
N GLY A 33 -14.92 19.84 -15.03
CA GLY A 33 -14.22 20.39 -13.87
C GLY A 33 -13.44 19.33 -13.10
N THR A 34 -13.16 19.57 -11.81
CA THR A 34 -12.58 18.53 -10.94
C THR A 34 -13.60 17.41 -10.76
N PRO A 35 -13.30 16.16 -11.18
CA PRO A 35 -14.25 15.06 -11.06
C PRO A 35 -14.64 14.83 -9.60
N LEU A 36 -15.93 14.64 -9.35
CA LEU A 36 -16.42 14.29 -8.01
C LEU A 36 -15.97 12.87 -7.66
N SER A 37 -15.42 12.71 -6.46
CA SER A 37 -15.12 11.39 -5.92
C SER A 37 -16.40 10.66 -5.54
N LEU A 38 -16.32 9.32 -5.41
CA LEU A 38 -17.44 8.53 -4.89
C LEU A 38 -17.86 9.02 -3.49
N MET A 39 -16.89 9.40 -2.65
CA MET A 39 -17.14 9.99 -1.33
C MET A 39 -18.02 11.26 -1.44
N ASN A 40 -17.69 12.18 -2.34
CA ASN A 40 -18.46 13.42 -2.50
C ASN A 40 -19.91 13.14 -2.88
N LEU A 41 -20.13 12.20 -3.80
CA LEU A 41 -21.46 11.86 -4.29
C LEU A 41 -22.31 11.13 -3.23
N ILE A 42 -21.70 10.18 -2.51
CA ILE A 42 -22.41 9.47 -1.44
C ILE A 42 -22.70 10.39 -0.28
N SER A 43 -21.77 11.27 0.10
CA SER A 43 -21.99 12.24 1.17
C SER A 43 -23.16 13.16 0.84
N ALA A 44 -23.23 13.69 -0.39
CA ALA A 44 -24.34 14.52 -0.82
C ALA A 44 -25.69 13.77 -0.81
N LYS A 45 -25.70 12.52 -1.30
CA LYS A 45 -26.93 11.70 -1.35
C LYS A 45 -27.43 11.29 0.03
N THR A 46 -26.51 11.06 0.97
CA THR A 46 -26.85 10.47 2.28
C THR A 46 -26.97 11.47 3.41
N TYR A 47 -26.68 12.75 3.14
CA TYR A 47 -26.83 13.83 4.11
C TYR A 47 -28.27 13.92 4.62
N ALA A 48 -28.42 13.88 5.94
CA ALA A 48 -29.68 14.02 6.64
C ALA A 48 -29.50 15.06 7.75
N PRO A 49 -29.99 16.30 7.58
CA PRO A 49 -29.80 17.38 8.54
C PRO A 49 -30.16 16.97 9.98
N GLY A 50 -29.21 17.17 10.91
CA GLY A 50 -29.38 16.83 12.34
C GLY A 50 -29.38 15.33 12.66
N ILE A 51 -29.23 14.45 11.66
CA ILE A 51 -29.28 12.99 11.81
C ILE A 51 -27.94 12.36 11.39
N PHE A 52 -27.46 12.67 10.19
CA PHE A 52 -26.27 12.03 9.63
C PHE A 52 -25.53 12.93 8.63
N ASP A 53 -24.24 13.11 8.86
CA ASP A 53 -23.31 13.72 7.92
C ASP A 53 -22.10 12.79 7.74
N LEU A 54 -21.87 12.34 6.51
CA LEU A 54 -20.77 11.43 6.20
C LEU A 54 -19.41 12.12 6.23
N TYR A 55 -19.32 13.41 5.92
CA TYR A 55 -18.07 14.15 6.00
C TYR A 55 -17.59 14.25 7.44
N ASP A 56 -18.48 14.66 8.35
CA ASP A 56 -18.15 14.76 9.78
C ASP A 56 -17.66 13.42 10.34
N ARG A 57 -18.29 12.32 9.91
CA ARG A 57 -17.89 10.96 10.30
C ARG A 57 -16.50 10.61 9.80
N VAL A 58 -16.22 10.84 8.50
CA VAL A 58 -14.91 10.55 7.88
C VAL A 58 -13.82 11.43 8.46
N GLU A 59 -14.09 12.70 8.76
CA GLU A 59 -13.15 13.59 9.43
C GLU A 59 -12.85 13.10 10.86
N GLY A 60 -13.88 12.64 11.58
CA GLY A 60 -13.72 12.01 12.89
C GLY A 60 -12.82 10.77 12.83
N THR A 61 -13.07 9.87 11.87
CA THR A 61 -12.21 8.70 11.64
C THR A 61 -10.78 9.13 11.30
N GLN A 62 -10.60 10.14 10.44
CA GLN A 62 -9.26 10.63 10.10
C GLN A 62 -8.50 11.10 11.34
N LYS A 63 -9.15 11.84 12.26
CA LYS A 63 -8.55 12.27 13.54
C LYS A 63 -8.14 11.07 14.40
N ILE A 64 -8.99 10.05 14.51
CA ILE A 64 -8.65 8.80 15.23
C ILE A 64 -7.43 8.12 14.61
N LEU A 65 -7.37 8.05 13.28
CA LEU A 65 -6.24 7.47 12.57
C LEU A 65 -4.96 8.28 12.82
N GLU A 66 -5.03 9.61 12.80
CA GLU A 66 -3.91 10.50 13.10
C GLU A 66 -3.40 10.33 14.54
N ASP A 67 -4.32 10.28 15.53
CA ASP A 67 -3.99 10.06 16.95
C ASP A 67 -3.39 8.67 17.19
N GLY A 68 -3.92 7.66 16.50
CA GLY A 68 -3.39 6.29 16.46
C GLY A 68 -2.10 6.15 15.64
N ASN A 69 -1.62 7.22 15.01
CA ASN A 69 -0.49 7.26 14.09
C ASN A 69 -0.65 6.42 12.80
N PHE A 70 -1.87 6.00 12.49
CA PHE A 70 -2.26 5.44 11.20
C PHE A 70 -2.38 6.53 10.13
N THR A 71 -1.31 7.31 9.91
CA THR A 71 -1.35 8.39 8.91
C THR A 71 -1.22 7.78 7.51
N ALA A 72 -2.34 7.52 6.86
CA ALA A 72 -2.37 7.50 5.40
C ALA A 72 -2.52 8.95 4.96
N GLU A 73 -1.52 9.50 4.27
CA GLU A 73 -1.67 10.79 3.56
C GLU A 73 -2.84 10.75 2.54
N ASP A 74 -3.36 9.54 2.27
CA ASP A 74 -4.39 9.23 1.28
C ASP A 74 -5.69 8.64 1.89
N PHE A 75 -5.98 8.77 3.20
CA PHE A 75 -7.29 8.33 3.71
C PHE A 75 -8.39 9.29 3.24
N THR A 76 -9.23 8.83 2.32
CA THR A 76 -10.34 9.60 1.74
C THR A 76 -11.72 9.15 2.24
N GLY A 77 -11.79 8.16 3.13
CA GLY A 77 -13.04 7.48 3.51
C GLY A 77 -13.61 6.54 2.44
N GLU A 78 -13.13 6.60 1.19
CA GLU A 78 -13.74 5.84 0.09
C GLU A 78 -13.64 4.33 0.29
N ASN A 79 -12.47 3.80 0.68
CA ASN A 79 -12.33 2.36 0.94
C ASN A 79 -13.18 1.89 2.14
N LEU A 80 -13.41 2.76 3.13
CA LEU A 80 -14.30 2.47 4.26
C LEU A 80 -15.75 2.32 3.80
N ILE A 81 -16.24 3.27 2.98
CA ILE A 81 -17.60 3.24 2.40
C ILE A 81 -17.79 2.02 1.50
N ARG A 82 -16.79 1.71 0.67
CA ARG A 82 -16.77 0.51 -0.15
C ARG A 82 -16.85 -0.77 0.69
N SER A 83 -16.23 -0.78 1.86
CA SER A 83 -16.31 -1.91 2.81
C SER A 83 -17.72 -2.07 3.37
N ILE A 84 -18.38 -0.96 3.76
CA ILE A 84 -19.78 -0.96 4.21
C ILE A 84 -20.71 -1.48 3.11
N ALA A 85 -20.47 -1.07 1.86
CA ALA A 85 -21.27 -1.52 0.72
C ALA A 85 -21.18 -3.05 0.54
N ILE A 86 -19.97 -3.61 0.44
CA ILE A 86 -19.81 -5.05 0.23
C ILE A 86 -20.29 -5.88 1.44
N TYR A 87 -20.20 -5.33 2.65
CA TYR A 87 -20.74 -5.95 3.87
C TYR A 87 -22.27 -6.03 3.85
N ASN A 88 -22.94 -5.12 3.15
CA ASN A 88 -24.39 -5.09 2.95
C ASN A 88 -24.81 -5.71 1.60
N ASP A 89 -24.01 -6.61 1.04
CA ASP A 89 -24.28 -7.29 -0.25
C ASP A 89 -24.49 -6.33 -1.44
N ILE A 90 -23.91 -5.12 -1.36
CA ILE A 90 -23.88 -4.14 -2.45
C ILE A 90 -22.54 -4.28 -3.18
N ASN A 91 -22.59 -4.42 -4.51
CA ASN A 91 -21.39 -4.52 -5.33
C ASN A 91 -20.52 -3.26 -5.20
N ASN A 92 -19.21 -3.40 -5.39
CA ASN A 92 -18.24 -2.35 -5.16
C ASN A 92 -18.07 -1.39 -6.35
N ASN A 93 -18.80 -1.55 -7.46
CA ASN A 93 -18.69 -0.57 -8.55
C ASN A 93 -19.42 0.74 -8.17
N PRO A 94 -18.93 1.92 -8.62
CA PRO A 94 -19.53 3.20 -8.23
C PRO A 94 -21.03 3.31 -8.51
N LYS A 95 -21.52 2.74 -9.62
CA LYS A 95 -22.94 2.77 -9.99
C LYS A 95 -23.80 2.06 -8.93
N ASP A 96 -23.46 0.82 -8.59
CA ASP A 96 -24.22 0.05 -7.60
C ASP A 96 -24.18 0.69 -6.21
N ILE A 97 -23.03 1.24 -5.80
CA ILE A 97 -22.93 1.97 -4.53
C ILE A 97 -23.84 3.21 -4.56
N LEU A 98 -23.79 4.00 -5.63
CA LEU A 98 -24.63 5.20 -5.76
C LEU A 98 -26.11 4.88 -5.82
N GLU A 99 -26.53 3.78 -6.43
CA GLU A 99 -27.94 3.40 -6.53
C GLU A 99 -28.46 2.77 -5.22
N LYS A 100 -27.68 1.86 -4.62
CA LYS A 100 -28.17 0.94 -3.58
C LYS A 100 -27.71 1.28 -2.16
N LEU A 101 -26.59 1.99 -1.99
CA LEU A 101 -26.18 2.44 -0.66
C LEU A 101 -27.09 3.59 -0.20
N LYS A 102 -27.59 3.48 1.03
CA LYS A 102 -28.56 4.40 1.63
C LYS A 102 -28.04 4.88 2.98
N THR A 103 -28.62 5.97 3.47
CA THR A 103 -28.27 6.57 4.76
C THR A 103 -28.43 5.58 5.92
N GLU A 104 -29.43 4.69 5.88
CA GLU A 104 -29.66 3.71 6.95
C GLU A 104 -28.52 2.69 7.08
N HIS A 105 -27.94 2.27 5.95
CA HIS A 105 -26.76 1.38 5.96
C HIS A 105 -25.57 2.07 6.64
N LEU A 106 -25.34 3.34 6.32
CA LEU A 106 -24.24 4.11 6.91
C LEU A 106 -24.47 4.36 8.40
N ILE A 107 -25.65 4.85 8.81
CA ILE A 107 -25.96 5.06 10.24
C ILE A 107 -25.73 3.78 11.04
N LYS A 108 -26.20 2.64 10.52
CA LYS A 108 -26.12 1.35 11.20
C LYS A 108 -24.69 0.83 11.31
N ASP A 109 -23.94 0.84 10.21
CA ASP A 109 -22.69 0.07 10.10
C ASP A 109 -21.42 0.92 10.16
N TYR A 110 -21.50 2.26 10.13
CA TYR A 110 -20.30 3.11 10.05
C TYR A 110 -19.34 2.89 11.23
N LYS A 111 -19.84 2.93 12.47
CA LYS A 111 -18.97 2.76 13.65
C LYS A 111 -18.29 1.40 13.65
N LYS A 112 -19.03 0.37 13.25
CA LYS A 112 -18.52 -0.99 13.10
C LYS A 112 -17.46 -1.10 12.01
N ALA A 113 -17.66 -0.42 10.88
CA ALA A 113 -16.69 -0.35 9.80
C ALA A 113 -15.43 0.41 10.22
N GLU A 114 -15.56 1.49 10.98
CA GLU A 114 -14.44 2.27 11.51
C GLU A 114 -13.51 1.38 12.36
N GLU A 115 -14.08 0.65 13.32
CA GLU A 115 -13.33 -0.29 14.16
C GLU A 115 -12.66 -1.38 13.32
N ALA A 116 -13.39 -1.97 12.37
CA ALA A 116 -12.87 -3.00 11.48
C ALA A 116 -11.77 -2.48 10.52
N TYR A 117 -11.84 -1.21 10.14
CA TYR A 117 -10.83 -0.58 9.29
C TYR A 117 -9.53 -0.38 10.06
N ILE A 118 -9.62 0.02 11.34
CA ILE A 118 -8.47 0.08 12.25
C ILE A 118 -7.88 -1.33 12.41
N ASP A 119 -8.71 -2.36 12.61
CA ASP A 119 -8.26 -3.76 12.65
C ASP A 119 -7.53 -4.17 11.36
N ALA A 120 -8.02 -3.75 10.19
CA ALA A 120 -7.36 -3.98 8.91
C ALA A 120 -5.98 -3.32 8.83
N LEU A 121 -5.87 -2.07 9.29
CA LEU A 121 -4.59 -1.36 9.33
C LEU A 121 -3.61 -1.98 10.32
N VAL A 122 -4.08 -2.38 11.50
CA VAL A 122 -3.30 -3.12 12.51
C VAL A 122 -2.83 -4.44 11.92
N PHE A 123 -3.67 -5.18 11.19
CA PHE A 123 -3.26 -6.40 10.51
C PHE A 123 -2.12 -6.14 9.51
N ILE A 124 -2.21 -5.10 8.68
CA ILE A 124 -1.11 -4.75 7.76
C ILE A 124 0.18 -4.39 8.52
N ASN A 125 0.08 -3.60 9.60
CA ASN A 125 1.25 -3.14 10.33
C ASN A 125 1.91 -4.22 11.20
N ASP A 126 1.11 -5.04 11.89
CA ASP A 126 1.59 -5.95 12.93
C ASP A 126 1.68 -7.41 12.46
N ASP A 127 0.72 -7.86 11.64
CA ASP A 127 0.68 -9.25 11.16
C ASP A 127 1.49 -9.44 9.88
N ILE A 128 1.34 -8.52 8.93
CA ILE A 128 2.11 -8.52 7.68
C ILE A 128 3.52 -7.91 7.90
N ASP A 129 3.68 -7.11 8.97
CA ASP A 129 4.93 -6.43 9.37
C ASP A 129 5.44 -5.46 8.27
N ILE A 130 4.52 -4.73 7.63
CA ILE A 130 4.87 -3.69 6.65
C ILE A 130 4.33 -2.30 7.03
N PRO A 131 5.07 -1.23 6.70
CA PRO A 131 4.57 0.14 6.83
C PRO A 131 3.38 0.39 5.90
N LEU A 132 2.33 1.03 6.39
CA LEU A 132 1.10 1.33 5.63
C LEU A 132 1.34 2.14 4.34
N LYS A 133 2.34 3.04 4.34
CA LYS A 133 2.74 3.79 3.13
C LYS A 133 3.28 2.91 1.99
N LEU A 134 3.62 1.65 2.29
CA LEU A 134 4.05 0.64 1.34
C LEU A 134 2.94 -0.35 0.99
N LEU A 135 1.68 -0.03 1.32
CA LEU A 135 0.54 -0.83 0.88
C LEU A 135 0.52 -0.87 -0.66
N PRO A 136 0.62 -2.06 -1.29
CA PRO A 136 0.70 -2.18 -2.74
C PRO A 136 -0.53 -1.61 -3.44
N TYR A 137 -1.71 -1.83 -2.85
CA TYR A 137 -3.00 -1.33 -3.32
C TYR A 137 -3.86 -0.91 -2.12
N PRO A 138 -4.24 0.37 -1.99
CA PRO A 138 -5.23 0.80 -1.00
C PRO A 138 -6.54 -0.01 -1.01
N PRO A 139 -7.08 -0.44 -2.18
CA PRO A 139 -8.27 -1.29 -2.24
C PRO A 139 -8.16 -2.66 -1.55
N LEU A 140 -6.97 -3.15 -1.20
CA LEU A 140 -6.83 -4.37 -0.37
C LEU A 140 -7.50 -4.22 1.00
N LEU A 141 -7.63 -2.99 1.50
CA LEU A 141 -8.30 -2.72 2.76
C LEU A 141 -9.80 -3.01 2.69
N VAL A 142 -10.42 -2.97 1.50
CA VAL A 142 -11.87 -3.12 1.33
C VAL A 142 -12.37 -4.51 1.79
N PRO A 143 -11.93 -5.63 1.18
CA PRO A 143 -12.38 -6.96 1.62
C PRO A 143 -11.92 -7.30 3.03
N LEU A 144 -10.74 -6.81 3.44
CA LEU A 144 -10.20 -7.07 4.77
C LEU A 144 -11.04 -6.39 5.86
N THR A 145 -11.39 -5.12 5.65
CA THR A 145 -12.27 -4.37 6.55
C THR A 145 -13.66 -5.01 6.62
N ALA A 146 -14.28 -5.33 5.49
CA ALA A 146 -15.58 -5.98 5.49
C ALA A 146 -15.56 -7.35 6.19
N TYR A 147 -14.47 -8.10 6.07
CA TYR A 147 -14.29 -9.34 6.81
C TYR A 147 -14.16 -9.09 8.31
N PHE A 148 -13.40 -8.08 8.73
CA PHE A 148 -13.29 -7.70 10.14
C PHE A 148 -14.56 -7.10 10.74
N MET A 149 -15.46 -6.54 9.91
CA MET A 149 -16.82 -6.24 10.34
C MET A 149 -17.58 -7.53 10.67
N LYS A 150 -17.38 -8.63 9.94
CA LYS A 150 -18.06 -9.90 10.22
C LYS A 150 -17.45 -10.64 11.41
N LYS A 151 -16.12 -10.55 11.57
CA LYS A 151 -15.36 -11.29 12.58
C LYS A 151 -14.17 -10.45 13.02
N LYS A 152 -14.14 -9.99 14.27
CA LYS A 152 -13.07 -9.07 14.74
C LYS A 152 -11.69 -9.69 14.59
N ARG A 153 -10.65 -8.88 14.44
CA ARG A 153 -9.27 -9.38 14.27
C ARG A 153 -8.85 -10.32 15.40
N GLU A 154 -9.26 -10.06 16.64
CA GLU A 154 -8.95 -10.90 17.80
C GLU A 154 -9.66 -12.26 17.82
N GLU A 155 -10.72 -12.42 17.02
CA GLU A 155 -11.54 -13.63 16.97
C GLU A 155 -11.05 -14.62 15.89
N ILE A 156 -10.23 -14.18 14.94
CA ILE A 156 -9.79 -15.03 13.82
C ILE A 156 -8.86 -16.14 14.32
N SER A 157 -8.99 -17.34 13.77
CA SER A 157 -8.11 -18.44 14.12
C SER A 157 -6.72 -18.25 13.50
N SER A 158 -5.73 -19.00 13.99
CA SER A 158 -4.39 -19.05 13.38
C SER A 158 -4.44 -19.40 11.88
N ALA A 159 -5.28 -20.36 11.50
CA ALA A 159 -5.46 -20.74 10.09
C ALA A 159 -6.03 -19.59 9.24
N GLN A 160 -7.00 -18.83 9.77
CA GLN A 160 -7.55 -17.66 9.08
C GLN A 160 -6.51 -16.53 8.97
N ASN A 161 -5.72 -16.29 10.01
CA ASN A 161 -4.63 -15.33 9.99
C ASN A 161 -3.60 -15.68 8.90
N ILE A 162 -3.19 -16.95 8.81
CA ILE A 162 -2.28 -17.45 7.76
C ILE A 162 -2.90 -17.26 6.37
N TYR A 163 -4.16 -17.66 6.19
CA TYR A 163 -4.89 -17.49 4.93
C TYR A 163 -4.91 -16.03 4.45
N LEU A 164 -5.23 -15.09 5.34
CA LEU A 164 -5.25 -13.65 5.01
C LEU A 164 -3.83 -13.12 4.70
N LYS A 165 -2.79 -13.60 5.39
CA LYS A 165 -1.39 -13.26 5.09
C LYS A 165 -0.99 -13.73 3.69
N GLN A 166 -1.29 -14.98 3.35
CA GLN A 166 -1.01 -15.53 2.03
C GLN A 166 -1.80 -14.79 0.95
N TRP A 167 -3.08 -14.50 1.19
CA TRP A 167 -3.90 -13.69 0.28
C TRP A 167 -3.29 -12.31 0.03
N PHE A 168 -2.81 -11.63 1.07
CA PHE A 168 -2.18 -10.31 0.94
C PHE A 168 -0.95 -10.37 0.02
N TRP A 169 -0.02 -11.31 0.28
CA TRP A 169 1.21 -11.44 -0.51
C TRP A 169 0.92 -11.90 -1.94
N ARG A 170 0.06 -12.91 -2.12
CA ARG A 170 -0.36 -13.40 -3.44
C ARG A 170 -1.02 -12.30 -4.26
N SER A 171 -1.94 -11.52 -3.67
CA SER A 171 -2.61 -10.40 -4.34
C SER A 171 -1.63 -9.31 -4.76
N SER A 172 -0.66 -9.01 -3.89
CA SER A 172 0.34 -7.96 -4.12
C SER A 172 1.33 -8.31 -5.23
N PHE A 173 1.87 -9.54 -5.21
CA PHE A 173 2.86 -9.96 -6.21
C PHE A 173 2.22 -10.39 -7.55
N ASN A 174 0.99 -10.93 -7.55
CA ASN A 174 0.28 -11.25 -8.80
C ASN A 174 -0.43 -10.04 -9.44
N ASN A 175 -0.26 -8.82 -8.91
CA ASN A 175 -0.92 -7.60 -9.41
C ASN A 175 -2.46 -7.70 -9.49
N ARG A 176 -3.09 -8.43 -8.56
CA ARG A 176 -4.53 -8.77 -8.60
C ARG A 176 -5.45 -7.55 -8.71
N TYR A 177 -5.08 -6.45 -8.06
CA TYR A 177 -5.88 -5.22 -8.00
C TYR A 177 -5.50 -4.17 -9.06
N GLY A 178 -4.75 -4.56 -10.11
CA GLY A 178 -4.23 -3.64 -11.12
C GLY A 178 -5.29 -3.01 -12.05
N SER A 179 -6.23 -3.79 -12.57
CA SER A 179 -7.23 -3.33 -13.56
C SER A 179 -8.68 -3.32 -13.04
N GLU A 180 -9.04 -4.26 -12.16
CA GLU A 180 -10.42 -4.48 -11.70
C GLU A 180 -10.54 -4.48 -10.17
N ALA A 181 -9.89 -3.51 -9.52
CA ALA A 181 -9.77 -3.45 -8.07
C ALA A 181 -11.13 -3.56 -7.33
N ALA A 182 -12.18 -2.91 -7.86
CA ALA A 182 -13.50 -2.93 -7.25
C ALA A 182 -14.12 -4.34 -7.22
N SER A 183 -14.18 -5.00 -8.37
CA SER A 183 -14.74 -6.36 -8.52
C SER A 183 -13.93 -7.38 -7.72
N MET A 184 -12.60 -7.26 -7.72
CA MET A 184 -11.73 -8.17 -6.97
C MET A 184 -11.95 -8.09 -5.46
N GLY A 185 -12.25 -6.90 -4.92
CA GLY A 185 -12.62 -6.75 -3.51
C GLY A 185 -13.86 -7.56 -3.12
N VAL A 186 -14.89 -7.59 -3.97
CA VAL A 186 -16.11 -8.40 -3.72
C VAL A 186 -15.79 -9.90 -3.77
N VAL A 187 -15.03 -10.32 -4.79
CA VAL A 187 -14.60 -11.71 -4.95
C VAL A 187 -13.80 -12.18 -3.73
N ASP A 188 -12.84 -11.38 -3.28
CA ASP A 188 -11.98 -11.74 -2.16
C ASP A 188 -12.74 -11.77 -0.84
N PHE A 189 -13.62 -10.80 -0.58
CA PHE A 189 -14.50 -10.84 0.60
C PHE A 189 -15.35 -12.12 0.63
N ASN A 190 -15.96 -12.48 -0.51
CA ASN A 190 -16.73 -13.73 -0.64
C ASN A 190 -15.86 -14.97 -0.40
N ASN A 191 -14.61 -14.97 -0.88
CA ASN A 191 -13.67 -16.06 -0.61
C ASN A 191 -13.36 -16.17 0.88
N PHE A 192 -13.21 -15.04 1.59
CA PHE A 192 -12.86 -15.04 3.03
C PHE A 192 -13.98 -15.63 3.89
N ILE A 193 -15.23 -15.27 3.60
CA ILE A 193 -16.39 -15.71 4.40
C ILE A 193 -16.82 -17.15 4.06
N ASN A 194 -16.46 -17.66 2.88
CA ASN A 194 -16.83 -19.00 2.40
C ASN A 194 -15.65 -19.98 2.36
N ALA A 195 -14.47 -19.60 2.84
CA ALA A 195 -13.29 -20.45 2.86
C ALA A 195 -13.54 -21.74 3.67
N LYS A 196 -13.59 -22.88 2.95
CA LYS A 196 -13.69 -24.22 3.56
C LYS A 196 -12.32 -24.86 3.77
N ASP A 197 -11.39 -24.56 2.86
CA ASP A 197 -9.99 -24.98 2.90
C ASP A 197 -9.11 -23.74 2.95
N MET A 198 -8.40 -23.57 4.07
CA MET A 198 -7.53 -22.41 4.31
C MET A 198 -6.19 -22.49 3.55
N ALA A 199 -5.94 -23.56 2.80
CA ALA A 199 -4.80 -23.63 1.87
C ALA A 199 -5.14 -23.11 0.46
N TYR A 200 -6.43 -22.99 0.13
CA TYR A 200 -6.89 -22.68 -1.22
C TYR A 200 -7.51 -21.27 -1.29
N ILE A 201 -6.87 -20.36 -2.03
CA ILE A 201 -7.38 -19.00 -2.29
C ILE A 201 -7.79 -18.90 -3.77
N PRO A 202 -9.10 -18.91 -4.10
CA PRO A 202 -9.59 -18.92 -5.47
C PRO A 202 -8.95 -17.83 -6.36
N GLY A 203 -8.38 -18.25 -7.49
CA GLY A 203 -7.69 -17.37 -8.44
C GLY A 203 -6.31 -16.87 -8.01
N LEU A 204 -5.77 -17.35 -6.88
CA LEU A 204 -4.46 -16.93 -6.35
C LEU A 204 -3.54 -18.11 -5.98
N ASN A 205 -3.83 -19.34 -6.37
CA ASN A 205 -3.03 -20.51 -5.98
C ASN A 205 -1.76 -20.75 -6.81
N ARG A 206 -1.37 -19.79 -7.68
CA ARG A 206 -0.18 -19.91 -8.52
C ARG A 206 0.53 -18.57 -8.62
N ALA A 207 1.87 -18.61 -8.68
CA ALA A 207 2.67 -17.41 -8.95
C ALA A 207 2.45 -16.93 -10.38
N GLN A 208 2.14 -15.65 -10.55
CA GLN A 208 2.02 -14.97 -11.84
C GLN A 208 3.15 -13.94 -12.06
N PHE A 209 4.13 -13.90 -11.15
CA PHE A 209 5.33 -13.08 -11.25
C PHE A 209 6.56 -13.97 -11.43
N GLN A 210 7.61 -13.41 -12.01
CA GLN A 210 8.88 -14.08 -12.26
C GLN A 210 10.05 -13.15 -11.91
N VAL A 211 11.26 -13.70 -11.85
CA VAL A 211 12.50 -12.94 -11.55
C VAL A 211 12.64 -11.73 -12.46
N ASP A 212 12.45 -11.89 -13.77
CA ASP A 212 12.60 -10.80 -14.74
C ASP A 212 11.57 -9.68 -14.49
N SER A 213 10.32 -10.03 -14.14
CA SER A 213 9.30 -9.05 -13.78
C SER A 213 9.68 -8.25 -12.52
N LEU A 214 10.32 -8.88 -11.53
CA LEU A 214 10.83 -8.18 -10.33
C LEU A 214 12.01 -7.26 -10.67
N MET A 215 12.88 -7.67 -11.59
CA MET A 215 14.00 -6.85 -12.04
C MET A 215 13.54 -5.58 -12.74
N GLU A 216 12.40 -5.61 -13.45
CA GLU A 216 11.86 -4.46 -14.16
C GLU A 216 10.86 -3.63 -13.34
N ALA A 217 10.41 -4.15 -12.19
CA ALA A 217 9.41 -3.50 -11.36
C ALA A 217 9.91 -2.15 -10.82
N PRO A 218 9.26 -1.01 -11.15
CA PRO A 218 9.61 0.28 -10.60
C PRO A 218 9.25 0.37 -9.12
N VAL A 219 10.00 1.19 -8.37
CA VAL A 219 9.78 1.46 -6.93
C VAL A 219 8.33 1.81 -6.56
N GLY A 220 7.63 2.54 -7.43
CA GLY A 220 6.26 3.01 -7.18
C GLY A 220 5.16 2.02 -7.57
N SER A 221 5.50 0.95 -8.29
CA SER A 221 4.51 -0.06 -8.70
C SER A 221 4.03 -0.88 -7.49
N ALA A 222 2.91 -1.59 -7.64
CA ALA A 222 2.43 -2.48 -6.58
C ALA A 222 3.46 -3.56 -6.23
N THR A 223 4.07 -4.20 -7.23
CA THR A 223 5.19 -5.12 -7.04
C THR A 223 6.36 -4.45 -6.33
N GLY A 224 6.71 -3.21 -6.71
CA GLY A 224 7.76 -2.44 -6.05
C GLY A 224 7.47 -2.18 -4.56
N LYS A 225 6.26 -1.73 -4.25
CA LYS A 225 5.80 -1.55 -2.86
C LYS A 225 5.80 -2.87 -2.08
N ALA A 226 5.40 -3.98 -2.70
CA ALA A 226 5.43 -5.31 -2.08
C ALA A 226 6.85 -5.77 -1.76
N VAL A 227 7.81 -5.59 -2.68
CA VAL A 227 9.24 -5.89 -2.43
C VAL A 227 9.78 -5.00 -1.30
N LEU A 228 9.48 -3.70 -1.31
CA LEU A 228 9.92 -2.80 -0.24
C LEU A 228 9.32 -3.15 1.12
N GLY A 229 8.05 -3.56 1.16
CA GLY A 229 7.38 -4.07 2.35
C GLY A 229 8.04 -5.36 2.85
N LEU A 230 8.30 -6.32 1.96
CA LEU A 230 9.02 -7.55 2.29
C LEU A 230 10.40 -7.24 2.92
N LEU A 231 11.15 -6.29 2.35
CA LEU A 231 12.43 -5.86 2.95
C LEU A 231 12.24 -5.28 4.36
N GLN A 232 11.14 -4.56 4.62
CA GLN A 232 10.81 -4.04 5.95
C GLN A 232 10.45 -5.14 6.96
N ALA A 233 9.66 -6.13 6.54
CA ALA A 233 9.28 -7.29 7.36
C ALA A 233 10.50 -8.14 7.76
N ARG A 234 11.59 -8.07 6.98
CA ARG A 234 12.88 -8.68 7.32
C ARG A 234 13.72 -7.87 8.32
N LYS A 235 13.17 -6.80 8.87
CA LYS A 235 13.74 -5.98 9.96
C LYS A 235 15.13 -5.45 9.59
N PRO A 236 15.23 -4.64 8.53
CA PRO A 236 16.50 -4.25 7.95
C PRO A 236 17.31 -3.41 8.94
N LEU A 237 18.60 -3.67 9.02
CA LEU A 237 19.56 -2.86 9.75
C LEU A 237 20.37 -1.98 8.80
N ASP A 238 20.80 -0.83 9.31
CA ASP A 238 21.62 0.11 8.56
C ASP A 238 23.01 -0.44 8.24
N LEU A 239 23.42 -0.30 6.99
CA LEU A 239 24.68 -0.87 6.49
C LEU A 239 25.93 -0.27 7.14
N HIS A 240 25.84 0.93 7.71
CA HIS A 240 26.96 1.58 8.39
C HIS A 240 26.92 1.38 9.91
N SER A 241 25.74 1.47 10.52
CA SER A 241 25.59 1.62 11.97
C SER A 241 24.82 0.49 12.66
N ASN A 242 24.28 -0.47 11.91
CA ASN A 242 23.40 -1.55 12.39
C ASN A 242 22.15 -1.06 13.16
N ILE A 243 21.76 0.19 13.01
CA ILE A 243 20.54 0.69 13.64
C ILE A 243 19.31 0.13 12.92
N ASP A 244 18.23 -0.09 13.66
CA ASP A 244 16.94 -0.58 13.15
C ASP A 244 16.31 0.41 12.15
N LEU A 245 16.11 -0.03 10.91
CA LEU A 245 15.51 0.75 9.83
C LEU A 245 14.03 0.46 9.61
N ARG A 246 13.38 -0.30 10.51
CA ARG A 246 11.93 -0.45 10.44
C ARG A 246 11.26 0.92 10.55
N ILE A 247 10.53 1.27 9.50
CA ILE A 247 9.61 2.38 9.44
C ILE A 247 8.43 1.96 10.30
N LYS A 248 8.52 2.22 11.59
CA LYS A 248 7.39 2.12 12.49
C LYS A 248 6.44 3.24 12.09
N GLY A 249 5.16 2.94 11.93
CA GLY A 249 4.11 3.90 11.58
C GLY A 249 3.86 4.93 12.67
N ILE A 250 4.89 5.54 13.25
CA ILE A 250 4.77 6.30 14.49
C ILE A 250 5.57 7.60 14.32
N LYS A 251 4.89 8.63 13.81
CA LYS A 251 5.38 10.00 13.95
C LYS A 251 5.49 10.30 15.46
N LYS A 252 6.61 10.91 15.85
CA LYS A 252 6.97 11.37 17.20
C LYS A 252 7.50 10.31 18.19
N ARG A 253 8.69 9.77 17.91
CA ARG A 253 9.73 9.73 18.96
C ARG A 253 10.82 10.75 18.63
N LYS A 254 11.02 11.73 19.54
CA LYS A 254 12.13 12.71 19.51
C LYS A 254 13.54 12.09 19.49
N ARG A 255 13.67 10.76 19.54
CA ARG A 255 14.93 10.01 19.64
C ARG A 255 15.06 8.83 18.66
N SER A 256 14.09 8.56 17.78
CA SER A 256 14.28 7.59 16.68
C SER A 256 14.88 8.30 15.47
N ILE A 257 15.68 7.57 14.69
CA ILE A 257 16.40 8.03 13.48
C ILE A 257 15.53 8.98 12.66
N LYS A 258 16.05 10.16 12.33
CA LYS A 258 15.30 11.27 11.73
C LYS A 258 14.68 10.94 10.36
N SER A 259 15.20 9.95 9.64
CA SER A 259 14.60 9.47 8.38
C SER A 259 15.29 8.18 7.91
N VAL A 260 14.47 7.27 7.38
CA VAL A 260 14.89 6.06 6.64
C VAL A 260 14.69 6.35 5.16
N ASP A 261 15.74 6.14 4.36
CA ASP A 261 15.78 6.48 2.94
C ASP A 261 15.80 5.24 2.06
N LYS A 262 15.22 5.37 0.87
CA LYS A 262 15.36 4.42 -0.24
C LYS A 262 16.63 4.76 -1.03
N HIS A 263 17.70 4.02 -0.82
CA HIS A 263 18.97 4.22 -1.51
C HIS A 263 19.10 3.30 -2.73
N HIS A 264 19.55 3.84 -3.85
CA HIS A 264 19.89 3.04 -5.02
C HIS A 264 21.29 2.47 -4.82
N ILE A 265 21.41 1.17 -4.56
CA ILE A 265 22.68 0.49 -4.28
C ILE A 265 23.72 0.81 -5.37
N PHE A 266 23.29 0.76 -6.62
CA PHE A 266 24.00 1.39 -7.72
C PHE A 266 23.38 2.75 -8.00
N PRO A 267 24.07 3.87 -7.71
CA PRO A 267 23.53 5.21 -7.91
C PRO A 267 23.08 5.43 -9.36
N LYS A 268 21.97 6.17 -9.54
CA LYS A 268 21.41 6.43 -10.87
C LYS A 268 22.43 7.07 -11.81
N ASP A 269 23.19 8.06 -11.32
CA ASP A 269 24.17 8.75 -12.13
C ASP A 269 25.35 7.85 -12.52
N TYR A 270 25.75 6.93 -11.64
CA TYR A 270 26.70 5.88 -11.99
C TYR A 270 26.15 5.00 -13.11
N LEU A 271 24.90 4.53 -12.99
CA LEU A 271 24.28 3.65 -13.99
C LEU A 271 24.07 4.32 -15.34
N LYS A 272 23.72 5.61 -15.39
CA LYS A 272 23.60 6.37 -16.66
C LYS A 272 24.88 6.34 -17.50
N THR A 273 26.04 6.31 -16.86
CA THR A 273 27.34 6.24 -17.57
C THR A 273 27.75 4.82 -17.97
N LYS A 274 27.14 3.78 -17.38
CA LYS A 274 27.53 2.37 -17.56
C LYS A 274 26.56 1.57 -18.41
N LEU A 275 25.28 1.88 -18.37
CA LEU A 275 24.25 1.23 -19.16
C LEU A 275 24.07 1.99 -20.49
N LYS A 276 24.30 1.31 -21.61
CA LYS A 276 24.03 1.83 -22.95
C LYS A 276 22.62 1.43 -23.40
N GLY A 277 21.89 2.32 -24.07
CA GLY A 277 20.53 2.07 -24.57
C GLY A 277 19.42 2.36 -23.53
N ASN A 278 18.17 2.08 -23.91
CA ASN A 278 16.99 2.37 -23.09
C ASN A 278 16.83 1.34 -21.94
N ASN A 279 17.55 1.54 -20.83
CA ASN A 279 17.49 0.67 -19.64
C ASN A 279 16.77 1.34 -18.46
N LYS A 280 15.80 2.23 -18.72
CA LYS A 280 15.14 3.01 -17.67
C LYS A 280 14.52 2.12 -16.58
N LEU A 281 13.86 1.04 -16.99
CA LEU A 281 13.25 0.07 -16.05
C LEU A 281 14.29 -0.57 -15.14
N LEU A 282 15.46 -0.94 -15.67
CA LEU A 282 16.53 -1.49 -14.86
C LEU A 282 17.13 -0.44 -13.91
N VAL A 283 17.21 0.84 -14.28
CA VAL A 283 17.72 1.90 -13.39
C VAL A 283 16.78 2.18 -12.23
N ASP A 284 15.48 2.21 -12.50
CA ASP A 284 14.42 2.48 -11.53
C ASP A 284 13.91 1.20 -10.82
N SER A 285 14.60 0.08 -11.03
CA SER A 285 14.28 -1.22 -10.46
C SER A 285 14.23 -1.18 -8.94
N VAL A 286 13.16 -1.71 -8.36
CA VAL A 286 13.06 -1.92 -6.92
C VAL A 286 14.15 -2.87 -6.39
N CYS A 287 14.63 -3.80 -7.22
CA CYS A 287 15.72 -4.71 -6.85
C CYS A 287 17.08 -3.99 -6.71
N ASN A 288 17.19 -2.73 -7.14
CA ASN A 288 18.35 -1.87 -6.88
C ASN A 288 18.19 -1.01 -5.62
N ILE A 289 17.09 -1.14 -4.87
CA ILE A 289 16.84 -0.33 -3.68
C ILE A 289 17.21 -1.06 -2.40
N ALA A 290 17.85 -0.35 -1.48
CA ALA A 290 18.05 -0.75 -0.09
C ALA A 290 17.51 0.33 0.85
N TRP A 291 17.07 -0.10 2.03
CA TRP A 291 16.84 0.78 3.15
C TRP A 291 18.17 1.16 3.80
N VAL A 292 18.37 2.45 4.02
CA VAL A 292 19.50 3.01 4.77
C VAL A 292 18.99 4.15 5.64
N SER A 293 19.72 4.49 6.70
CA SER A 293 19.50 5.75 7.39
C SER A 293 19.90 6.93 6.50
N GLN A 294 19.31 8.09 6.71
CA GLN A 294 19.70 9.32 5.99
C GLN A 294 21.19 9.62 6.12
N ASN A 295 21.80 9.40 7.30
CA ASN A 295 23.23 9.60 7.50
C ASN A 295 24.06 8.69 6.59
N THR A 296 23.69 7.41 6.50
CA THR A 296 24.34 6.43 5.61
C THR A 296 24.11 6.78 4.14
N ASN A 297 22.92 7.26 3.78
CA ASN A 297 22.62 7.72 2.43
C ASN A 297 23.55 8.88 2.02
N LEU A 298 23.72 9.88 2.89
CA LEU A 298 24.63 11.02 2.70
C LEU A 298 26.10 10.58 2.64
N LEU A 299 26.50 9.62 3.48
CA LEU A 299 27.85 9.07 3.51
C LEU A 299 28.21 8.35 2.20
N ILE A 300 27.27 7.60 1.62
CA ILE A 300 27.46 6.87 0.36
C ILE A 300 27.45 7.82 -0.84
N ALA A 301 26.51 8.77 -0.86
CA ALA A 301 26.26 9.70 -1.96
C ALA A 301 26.17 8.96 -3.33
N ASN A 302 26.94 9.41 -4.33
CA ASN A 302 26.96 8.83 -5.68
C ASN A 302 28.10 7.82 -5.90
N THR A 303 28.66 7.28 -4.82
CA THR A 303 29.79 6.34 -4.88
C THR A 303 29.30 4.97 -5.41
N PRO A 304 30.04 4.29 -6.30
CA PRO A 304 29.67 2.94 -6.73
C PRO A 304 29.90 1.90 -5.62
N PRO A 305 29.10 0.82 -5.58
CA PRO A 305 29.08 -0.11 -4.46
C PRO A 305 30.41 -0.79 -4.18
N SER A 306 31.21 -1.15 -5.19
CA SER A 306 32.52 -1.77 -4.94
C SER A 306 33.48 -0.92 -4.10
N LYS A 307 33.28 0.41 -4.08
CA LYS A 307 34.07 1.33 -3.26
C LYS A 307 33.46 1.50 -1.88
N TYR A 308 32.20 1.92 -1.80
CA TYR A 308 31.61 2.23 -0.50
C TYR A 308 31.30 0.98 0.33
N PHE A 309 30.95 -0.16 -0.29
CA PHE A 309 30.74 -1.41 0.45
C PHE A 309 32.00 -1.85 1.20
N ARG A 310 33.20 -1.68 0.61
CA ARG A 310 34.46 -2.00 1.29
C ARG A 310 34.69 -1.11 2.51
N LYS A 311 34.37 0.19 2.37
CA LYS A 311 34.45 1.15 3.47
C LYS A 311 33.45 0.82 4.59
N LEU A 312 32.22 0.47 4.24
CA LEU A 312 31.20 0.05 5.21
C LEU A 312 31.63 -1.23 5.93
N GLN A 313 32.13 -2.23 5.19
CA GLN A 313 32.62 -3.48 5.75
C GLN A 313 33.81 -3.27 6.71
N SER A 314 34.70 -2.30 6.45
CA SER A 314 35.85 -2.04 7.32
C SER A 314 35.49 -1.35 8.64
N VAL A 315 34.31 -0.73 8.74
CA VAL A 315 33.89 0.04 9.95
C VAL A 315 32.70 -0.59 10.67
N ASN A 316 32.01 -1.54 10.06
CA ASN A 316 30.84 -2.21 10.62
C ASN A 316 31.06 -3.73 10.63
N GLU A 317 31.36 -4.31 11.79
CA GLU A 317 31.52 -5.76 11.97
C GLU A 317 30.24 -6.55 11.60
N GLY A 318 29.07 -5.94 11.82
CA GLY A 318 27.75 -6.51 11.46
C GLY A 318 27.34 -6.29 10.00
N PHE A 319 28.21 -5.71 9.17
CA PHE A 319 27.90 -5.34 7.78
C PHE A 319 27.30 -6.48 6.96
N ARG A 320 27.94 -7.66 6.96
CA ARG A 320 27.47 -8.81 6.16
C ARG A 320 26.07 -9.27 6.59
N ALA A 321 25.78 -9.23 7.90
CA ALA A 321 24.45 -9.57 8.42
C ALA A 321 23.40 -8.54 8.00
N SER A 322 23.70 -7.25 8.14
CA SER A 322 22.80 -6.17 7.71
C SER A 322 22.51 -6.18 6.21
N ALA A 323 23.52 -6.51 5.38
CA ALA A 323 23.38 -6.68 3.94
C ALA A 323 22.48 -7.88 3.58
N ASN A 324 22.67 -9.02 4.26
CA ASN A 324 21.89 -10.23 4.04
C ASN A 324 20.39 -10.06 4.39
N GLN A 325 20.07 -9.29 5.44
CA GLN A 325 18.68 -8.96 5.77
C GLN A 325 17.94 -8.29 4.60
N GLN A 326 18.69 -7.58 3.74
CA GLN A 326 18.18 -6.88 2.56
C GLN A 326 18.46 -7.61 1.23
N PHE A 327 18.85 -8.89 1.28
CA PHE A 327 19.23 -9.70 0.11
C PHE A 327 20.39 -9.15 -0.71
N ILE A 328 21.34 -8.50 -0.06
CA ILE A 328 22.54 -7.99 -0.73
C ILE A 328 23.67 -8.99 -0.50
N MET A 329 24.09 -9.67 -1.58
CA MET A 329 25.16 -10.66 -1.52
C MET A 329 26.50 -9.98 -1.29
N THR A 330 27.24 -10.41 -0.26
CA THR A 330 28.56 -9.85 0.09
C THR A 330 29.65 -10.94 0.22
N GLY A 331 29.40 -12.13 -0.32
CA GLY A 331 30.44 -13.16 -0.52
C GLY A 331 31.54 -12.65 -1.45
N ASP A 332 32.72 -13.28 -1.43
CA ASP A 332 33.90 -12.76 -2.11
C ASP A 332 33.75 -12.77 -3.65
N ASP A 333 32.91 -13.67 -4.17
CA ASP A 333 32.50 -13.78 -5.56
C ASP A 333 31.35 -12.82 -5.96
N SER A 334 30.84 -12.03 -5.01
CA SER A 334 29.67 -11.19 -5.25
C SER A 334 29.90 -10.18 -6.39
N PRO A 335 28.91 -10.02 -7.30
CA PRO A 335 28.93 -8.99 -8.35
C PRO A 335 29.08 -7.56 -7.83
N ILE A 336 28.81 -7.33 -6.54
CA ILE A 336 28.92 -6.01 -5.89
C ILE A 336 30.37 -5.49 -5.91
N TRP A 337 31.36 -6.38 -5.77
CA TRP A 337 32.78 -6.02 -5.68
C TRP A 337 33.40 -5.64 -7.03
N SER A 338 32.78 -6.07 -8.12
CA SER A 338 33.17 -5.74 -9.50
C SER A 338 32.26 -4.69 -10.16
N ASN A 339 31.31 -4.13 -9.42
CA ASN A 339 30.23 -3.27 -9.94
C ASN A 339 29.47 -3.88 -11.13
N ASN A 340 29.34 -5.21 -11.20
CA ASN A 340 28.60 -5.85 -12.28
C ASN A 340 27.10 -5.76 -12.01
N TYR A 341 26.50 -4.65 -12.47
CA TYR A 341 25.11 -4.32 -12.16
C TYR A 341 24.10 -5.40 -12.61
N LYS A 342 24.22 -5.90 -13.85
CA LYS A 342 23.27 -6.87 -14.39
C LYS A 342 23.32 -8.19 -13.61
N LYS A 343 24.51 -8.70 -13.29
CA LYS A 343 24.67 -9.90 -12.46
C LYS A 343 24.16 -9.67 -11.04
N PHE A 344 24.46 -8.51 -10.45
CA PHE A 344 23.96 -8.14 -9.13
C PHE A 344 22.43 -8.13 -9.08
N LEU A 345 21.80 -7.42 -10.02
CA LEU A 345 20.36 -7.22 -10.06
C LEU A 345 19.62 -8.56 -10.21
N LYS A 346 20.09 -9.43 -11.11
CA LYS A 346 19.52 -10.77 -11.31
C LYS A 346 19.63 -11.63 -10.05
N ALA A 347 20.83 -11.77 -9.49
CA ALA A 347 21.04 -12.60 -8.31
C ALA A 347 20.25 -12.09 -7.09
N ARG A 348 20.13 -10.77 -6.92
CA ARG A 348 19.30 -10.18 -5.86
C ARG A 348 17.80 -10.42 -6.10
N ALA A 349 17.34 -10.28 -7.34
CA ALA A 349 15.95 -10.54 -7.71
C ALA A 349 15.56 -12.02 -7.49
N GLU A 350 16.48 -12.97 -7.75
CA GLU A 350 16.29 -14.39 -7.46
C GLU A 350 16.06 -14.65 -5.95
N LEU A 351 16.86 -14.03 -5.08
CA LEU A 351 16.69 -14.15 -3.63
C LEU A 351 15.36 -13.55 -3.16
N ILE A 352 14.99 -12.38 -3.67
CA ILE A 352 13.71 -11.72 -3.37
C ILE A 352 12.55 -12.60 -3.86
N PHE A 353 12.67 -13.18 -5.05
CA PHE A 353 11.67 -14.08 -5.63
C PHE A 353 11.43 -15.32 -4.77
N ILE A 354 12.51 -15.95 -4.28
CA ILE A 354 12.42 -17.12 -3.39
C ILE A 354 11.67 -16.76 -2.11
N GLU A 355 12.02 -15.65 -1.46
CA GLU A 355 11.32 -15.22 -0.24
C GLU A 355 9.86 -14.84 -0.52
N ALA A 356 9.58 -14.13 -1.62
CA ALA A 356 8.21 -13.80 -2.02
C ALA A 356 7.37 -15.06 -2.25
N LYS A 357 7.91 -16.08 -2.92
CA LYS A 357 7.24 -17.38 -3.06
C LYS A 357 6.97 -18.06 -1.73
N LYS A 358 7.92 -17.98 -0.78
CA LYS A 358 7.75 -18.54 0.57
C LYS A 358 6.63 -17.83 1.34
N LEU A 359 6.54 -16.50 1.27
CA LEU A 359 5.46 -15.73 1.91
C LEU A 359 4.09 -16.02 1.27
N CYS A 360 4.08 -16.27 -0.03
CA CYS A 360 2.88 -16.71 -0.74
C CYS A 360 2.51 -18.17 -0.49
N ASP A 361 3.43 -19.01 -0.01
CA ASP A 361 3.23 -20.45 0.20
C ASP A 361 2.67 -21.14 -1.06
N PHE A 362 3.37 -20.99 -2.19
CA PHE A 362 3.01 -21.63 -3.47
C PHE A 362 3.57 -23.04 -3.63
#